data_AF-A0A932WV65-F1
#
_entry.id   AF-A0A932WV65-F1
#
_cell.length_a   1.000
_cell.length_b   1.000
_cell.length_c   1.000
_cell.angle_alpha   90.00
_cell.angle_beta   90.00
_cell.angle_gamma   90.00
#
_symmetry.space_group_name_H-M   'P 1'
#
loop_
_entity.id
_entity.type
_entity.pdbx_description
1 polymer ?
#
loop_
_entity_poly.entity_id
_entity_poly.type
_entity_poly.pdbx_seq_one_letter_code
_entity_poly.pdbx_strand_id
1 'polypeptide(L)' 'MKNKIVSLKEDNACYVLITCGKPSADGKMAVEMTYEGDPTLASYLLESAQGFIDSDAEKEAY' A
#
# COMPACT_ATOMS: atom_id res chain seq x y z
N MET A 1 -22.78 -0.85 1.73
CA MET A 1 -21.89 -0.44 0.63
C MET A 1 -21.05 -1.66 0.25
N LYS A 2 -21.04 -2.06 -1.02
CA LYS A 2 -20.28 -3.25 -1.45
C LYS A 2 -18.85 -2.81 -1.77
N ASN A 3 -17.90 -3.10 -0.90
CA ASN A 3 -16.49 -2.96 -1.23
C ASN A 3 -16.21 -3.94 -2.37
N LYS A 4 -15.84 -3.43 -3.55
CA LYS A 4 -15.39 -4.27 -4.66
C LYS A 4 -14.01 -4.79 -4.25
N ILE A 5 -13.98 -5.98 -3.66
CA ILE A 5 -12.74 -6.68 -3.32
C ILE A 5 -12.00 -6.90 -4.63
N VAL A 6 -10.80 -6.34 -4.74
CA VAL A 6 -9.85 -6.71 -5.78
C VAL A 6 -9.60 -8.20 -5.58
N SER A 7 -9.99 -9.04 -6.54
CA SER A 7 -9.62 -10.45 -6.52
C SER A 7 -8.11 -10.51 -6.72
N LEU A 8 -7.39 -10.58 -5.61
CA LEU A 8 -6.01 -11.01 -5.58
C LEU A 8 -6.04 -12.47 -6.04
N LYS A 9 -5.35 -12.78 -7.13
CA LYS A 9 -5.28 -14.15 -7.66
C LYS A 9 -4.83 -15.09 -6.54
N GLU A 10 -5.41 -16.29 -6.53
CA GLU A 10 -5.13 -17.32 -5.52
C GLU A 10 -3.65 -17.78 -5.53
N ASP A 11 -2.93 -17.57 -6.64
CA ASP A 11 -1.53 -18.01 -6.83
C ASP A 11 -0.46 -16.94 -6.54
N ASN A 12 -0.78 -15.89 -5.76
CA ASN A 12 0.24 -14.89 -5.39
C ASN A 12 1.12 -15.42 -4.26
N ALA A 13 2.44 -15.38 -4.42
CA ALA A 13 3.39 -15.78 -3.38
C ALA A 13 3.39 -14.84 -2.16
N CYS A 14 3.11 -13.56 -2.37
CA CYS A 14 2.93 -12.55 -1.33
C CYS A 14 2.21 -11.34 -1.92
N TYR A 15 1.41 -10.65 -1.12
CA TYR A 15 0.87 -9.34 -1.47
C TYR A 15 0.86 -8.40 -0.27
N VAL A 16 0.91 -7.11 -0.57
CA VAL A 16 0.58 -6.02 0.35
C VAL A 16 -0.46 -5.15 -0.34
N LEU A 17 -1.61 -4.98 0.29
CA LEU A 17 -2.70 -4.14 -0.18
C LEU A 17 -2.83 -2.95 0.76
N ILE A 18 -2.54 -1.76 0.24
CA ILE A 18 -2.77 -0.49 0.93
C ILE A 18 -4.00 0.16 0.29
N THR A 19 -4.98 0.51 1.11
CA THR A 19 -6.17 1.24 0.66
C THR A 19 -6.28 2.55 1.39
N CYS A 20 -6.64 3.57 0.61
CA CYS A 20 -6.85 4.94 1.10
C CYS A 20 -8.31 5.30 0.86
N GLY A 21 -9.05 5.52 1.94
CA GLY A 21 -10.41 6.04 1.89
C GLY A 21 -10.46 7.46 1.33
N LYS A 22 -11.66 7.95 1.03
CA LYS A 22 -11.83 9.37 0.69
C LYS A 22 -11.42 10.23 1.89
N PRO A 23 -10.81 11.40 1.68
CA PRO A 23 -10.58 12.36 2.76
C PRO A 23 -11.90 12.71 3.45
N SER A 24 -11.90 12.74 4.78
CA SER A 24 -12.99 13.30 5.57
C SER A 24 -12.96 14.84 5.53
N ALA A 25 -14.04 15.47 6.00
CA ALA A 25 -14.16 16.94 6.01
C ALA A 25 -13.08 17.64 6.84
N ASP A 26 -12.48 16.95 7.82
CA ASP A 26 -11.33 17.43 8.61
C ASP A 26 -9.97 17.12 7.95
N GLY A 27 -9.97 16.65 6.70
CA GLY A 27 -8.77 16.37 5.92
C GLY A 27 -8.07 15.06 6.26
N LYS A 28 -8.59 14.27 7.20
CA LYS A 28 -8.01 12.95 7.53
C LYS A 28 -8.36 11.92 6.46
N MET A 29 -7.50 10.93 6.31
CA MET A 29 -7.71 9.82 5.39
C MET A 29 -7.64 8.52 6.17
N ALA A 30 -8.65 7.66 6.00
CA ALA A 30 -8.58 6.30 6.53
C ALA A 30 -7.63 5.50 5.66
N VAL A 31 -6.55 4.99 6.25
CA VAL A 31 -5.58 4.14 5.57
C VAL A 31 -5.62 2.77 6.22
N GLU A 32 -5.80 1.74 5.41
CA GLU A 32 -5.78 0.34 5.85
C GLU A 32 -4.74 -0.43 5.06
N MET A 33 -3.99 -1.29 5.75
CA MET A 33 -3.02 -2.20 5.14
C MET A 33 -3.38 -3.63 5.49
N THR A 34 -3.37 -4.51 4.48
CA THR A 34 -3.50 -5.96 4.65
C THR A 34 -2.41 -6.64 3.85
N TYR A 35 -1.84 -7.72 4.37
CA TYR A 35 -0.84 -8.51 3.67
C TYR A 35 -1.10 -10.01 3.86
N GLU A 36 -0.63 -10.80 2.89
CA GLU A 36 -0.60 -12.26 2.97
C GLU A 36 0.69 -12.77 2.34
N GLY A 37 1.11 -13.96 2.77
CA GLY A 37 2.38 -14.58 2.37
C GLY A 37 3.44 -14.45 3.46
N ASP A 38 4.70 -14.59 3.05
CA ASP A 38 5.84 -14.54 3.95
C ASP A 38 6.07 -13.10 4.51
N PRO A 39 6.17 -12.92 5.84
CA PRO A 39 6.37 -11.60 6.44
C PRO A 39 7.67 -10.92 6.02
N THR A 40 8.74 -11.67 5.78
CA THR A 40 10.01 -11.09 5.33
C THR A 40 9.88 -10.56 3.90
N LEU A 41 9.20 -11.29 3.02
CA LEU A 41 8.90 -10.83 1.66
C LEU A 41 7.97 -9.60 1.68
N ALA A 42 6.95 -9.59 2.53
CA ALA A 42 6.07 -8.42 2.69
C ALA A 42 6.84 -7.18 3.15
N SER A 43 7.72 -7.31 4.14
CA SER A 43 8.59 -6.22 4.60
C SER A 43 9.53 -5.73 3.50
N TYR A 44 10.14 -6.65 2.75
CA TYR A 44 11.01 -6.30 1.63
C TYR A 44 10.27 -5.48 0.56
N LEU A 45 9.03 -5.86 0.23
CA LEU A 45 8.19 -5.12 -0.72
C LEU A 45 7.87 -3.71 -0.21
N LEU A 46 7.51 -3.58 1.06
CA LEU A 46 7.19 -2.29 1.69
C LEU A 46 8.39 -1.36 1.75
N GLU A 47 9.53 -1.84 2.25
CA GLU A 47 10.75 -1.05 2.38
C GLU A 47 11.28 -0.59 1.02
N SER A 48 11.23 -1.47 0.02
CA SER A 48 11.64 -1.13 -1.36
C SER A 48 10.73 -0.07 -1.98
N ALA A 49 9.42 -0.19 -1.78
CA ALA A 49 8.45 0.80 -2.27
C ALA A 49 8.64 2.16 -1.59
N GLN A 50 8.85 2.17 -0.27
CA GLN A 50 9.13 3.39 0.49
C GLN A 50 10.39 4.09 -0.03
N GLY A 51 11.48 3.34 -0.22
CA GLY A 51 12.73 3.91 -0.74
C GLY A 51 12.58 4.55 -2.12
N PHE A 52 11.73 3.99 -3.00
CA PHE A 52 11.44 4.59 -4.30
C PHE A 52 10.67 5.91 -4.17
N ILE A 53 9.61 5.92 -3.36
CA ILE A 53 8.78 7.11 -3.12
C ILE A 53 9.60 8.26 -2.54
N ASP A 54 10.44 7.97 -1.56
CA ASP A 54 11.28 8.99 -0.91
C ASP A 54 12.28 9.60 -1.92
N SER A 55 12.87 8.75 -2.78
CA SER A 55 13.82 9.21 -3.79
C SER A 55 13.22 10.11 -4.87
N ASP A 56 11.93 9.93 -5.20
CA ASP A 56 11.23 10.76 -6.17
C ASP A 56 10.72 12.06 -5.52
N ALA A 57 10.30 12.02 -4.25
CA ALA A 57 9.98 13.22 -3.48
C ALA A 57 11.18 14.17 -3.34
N GLU A 58 12.40 13.64 -3.22
CA GLU A 58 13.63 14.44 -3.19
C GLU A 58 13.97 15.09 -4.56
N LYS A 59 13.56 14.48 -5.68
CA LYS A 59 13.79 15.04 -7.02
C LYS A 59 12.80 16.15 -7.40
N GLU A 60 11.57 16.11 -6.89
CA GLU A 60 10.57 17.18 -7.14
C GLU A 60 10.76 18.42 -6.25
N ALA A 61 11.65 18.35 -5.25
CA ALA A 61 11.96 19.47 -4.36
C ALA A 61 13.08 20.41 -4.87
N TYR A 62 13.60 20.17 -6.08
CA TYR A 62 14.65 20.94 -6.75
C TYR A 62 14.23 21.37 -8.16
#